data_AF-A0A8C3JTD0-F1
#
_entry.id   AF-A0A8C3JTD0-F1
#
_cell.length_a   1.000
_cell.length_b   1.000
_cell.length_c   1.000
_cell.angle_alpha   90.00
_cell.angle_beta   90.00
_cell.angle_gamma   90.00
#
_symmetry.space_group_name_H-M   'P 1'
#
loop_
_entity.id
_entity.type
_entity.pdbx_description
1 polymer ?
#
loop_
_entity_poly.entity_id
_entity_poly.type
_entity_poly.pdbx_seq_one_letter_code
_entity_poly.pdbx_strand_id
1 'polypeptide(L)'
;SWNSFHFRKNYDYFLLPPLLFFVLFLFFFFFYLKDLGHLRVQQLIHLIKDKDGIDDYLAKNIKGLSKQEAAANRNSYKKNICIDMLRQGYHKSFSELFTLIQKWNALREAAGPGSAIWQRESLEEQPDKLDQLYHFLTGAEAAQRAGHYEEMYDNQLNLAYCFNDPEDKWLSNYFYEQCFNTAQLVKIDGGKREAQAHANMGLICEEQGHVMKAAEHFEAFYQLTEGLTWKDETGHTYNSLACEHLWRIYTLLADKMLENKEHQQAIKTLIKALKMAKEGGDMKMEGEAAYCLSLAYNFAGEQQTALSVSLGKVAETTEYLGEFMKAAENAHLSQSLVDACVLLGNIYNERGKYNEAFEYFSRASEAAKTLNNLPLVEETKTYYGIAKAHKLMVAFNSRIEAEDPVSLKYLLAWKENRSDMCTDPLTVDNIYQ
;
A
#
# COMPACT_ATOMS: atom_id res chain seq x y z
N SER A 1 59.05 9.99 11.54
CA SER A 1 60.23 9.46 12.25
C SER A 1 59.77 8.55 13.38
N TRP A 2 59.96 7.24 13.23
CA TRP A 2 59.84 6.29 14.35
C TRP A 2 61.12 5.46 14.38
N ASN A 3 61.96 5.71 15.38
CA ASN A 3 63.08 4.87 15.81
C ASN A 3 62.49 3.69 16.60
N SER A 4 62.79 2.44 16.22
CA SER A 4 63.88 1.58 16.73
C SER A 4 63.75 1.18 18.21
N PHE A 5 63.66 -0.13 18.51
CA PHE A 5 64.69 -0.81 19.31
C PHE A 5 64.60 -2.35 19.24
N HIS A 6 65.79 -2.94 19.30
CA HIS A 6 66.22 -4.33 19.16
C HIS A 6 65.70 -5.33 20.22
N PHE A 7 65.70 -6.63 19.88
CA PHE A 7 66.63 -7.58 20.55
C PHE A 7 67.03 -8.75 19.64
N ARG A 8 68.32 -9.05 19.70
CA ARG A 8 69.11 -10.02 18.93
C ARG A 8 69.22 -11.32 19.74
N LYS A 9 69.36 -12.48 19.09
CA LYS A 9 70.30 -13.54 19.51
C LYS A 9 70.62 -14.49 18.37
N ASN A 10 71.89 -14.49 17.98
CA ASN A 10 72.55 -15.43 17.09
C ASN A 10 72.77 -16.77 17.80
N TYR A 11 72.77 -17.87 17.05
CA TYR A 11 73.81 -18.91 17.14
C TYR A 11 74.01 -19.54 15.76
N ASP A 12 75.21 -19.35 15.20
CA ASP A 12 75.70 -19.99 14.00
C ASP A 12 76.14 -21.44 14.29
N TYR A 13 75.80 -22.36 13.39
CA TYR A 13 76.61 -23.56 13.13
C TYR A 13 76.71 -23.75 11.60
N PHE A 14 77.96 -23.74 11.14
CA PHE A 14 78.41 -24.02 9.77
C PHE A 14 77.91 -25.39 9.26
N LEU A 15 77.45 -25.48 8.00
CA LEU A 15 77.92 -26.46 6.99
C LEU A 15 77.16 -26.38 5.64
N LEU A 16 77.93 -26.10 4.57
CA LEU A 16 77.71 -26.19 3.11
C LEU A 16 76.78 -25.17 2.40
N PRO A 17 77.18 -24.62 1.21
CA PRO A 17 76.43 -23.55 0.54
C PRO A 17 75.15 -24.08 -0.17
N PRO A 18 74.03 -23.33 -0.16
CA PRO A 18 72.73 -23.73 -0.72
C PRO A 18 72.74 -24.08 -2.22
N LEU A 19 73.72 -23.57 -2.97
CA LEU A 19 73.82 -23.73 -4.42
C LEU A 19 74.12 -25.18 -4.86
N LEU A 20 74.89 -25.95 -4.08
CA LEU A 20 75.18 -27.34 -4.45
C LEU A 20 73.98 -28.27 -4.21
N PHE A 21 73.16 -27.98 -3.18
CA PHE A 21 71.94 -28.73 -2.90
C PHE A 21 70.87 -28.46 -3.96
N PHE A 22 70.77 -27.21 -4.43
CA PHE A 22 69.80 -26.82 -5.46
C PHE A 22 70.11 -27.42 -6.84
N VAL A 23 71.40 -27.52 -7.20
CA VAL A 23 71.82 -28.12 -8.48
C VAL A 23 71.66 -29.64 -8.48
N LEU A 24 71.98 -30.33 -7.38
CA LEU A 24 71.72 -31.78 -7.24
C LEU A 24 70.22 -32.11 -7.19
N PHE A 25 69.41 -31.26 -6.54
CA PHE A 25 67.95 -31.42 -6.49
C PHE A 25 67.31 -31.22 -7.87
N LEU A 26 67.75 -30.23 -8.66
CA LEU A 26 67.27 -30.04 -10.03
C LEU A 26 67.69 -31.17 -10.98
N PHE A 27 68.91 -31.72 -10.83
CA PHE A 27 69.36 -32.85 -11.65
C PHE A 27 68.61 -34.15 -11.32
N PHE A 28 68.35 -34.43 -10.04
CA PHE A 28 67.50 -35.56 -9.63
C PHE A 28 66.04 -35.35 -10.02
N PHE A 29 65.50 -34.14 -9.90
CA PHE A 29 64.12 -33.83 -10.28
C PHE A 29 63.90 -33.96 -11.79
N PHE A 30 64.85 -33.53 -12.63
CA PHE A 30 64.76 -33.70 -14.08
C PHE A 30 64.95 -35.16 -14.53
N PHE A 31 65.82 -35.94 -13.88
CA PHE A 31 65.95 -37.38 -14.19
C PHE A 31 64.70 -38.16 -13.75
N TYR A 32 64.15 -37.85 -12.58
CA TYR A 32 62.92 -38.46 -12.06
C TYR A 32 61.68 -38.07 -12.88
N LEU A 33 61.60 -36.84 -13.41
CA LEU A 33 60.53 -36.42 -14.34
C LEU A 33 60.66 -37.02 -15.74
N LYS A 34 61.88 -37.26 -16.22
CA LYS A 34 62.13 -37.90 -17.53
C LYS A 34 61.82 -39.40 -17.47
N ASP A 35 62.17 -40.07 -16.39
CA ASP A 35 61.81 -41.49 -16.16
C ASP A 35 60.33 -41.67 -15.81
N LEU A 36 59.70 -40.77 -15.03
CA LEU A 36 58.23 -40.81 -14.85
C LEU A 36 57.47 -40.47 -16.14
N GLY A 37 58.02 -39.63 -17.00
CA GLY A 37 57.46 -39.33 -18.32
C GLY A 37 57.55 -40.53 -19.26
N HIS A 38 58.69 -41.22 -19.29
CA HIS A 38 58.88 -42.41 -20.14
C HIS A 38 58.11 -43.63 -19.61
N LEU A 39 58.00 -43.80 -18.28
CA LEU A 39 57.21 -44.85 -17.64
C LEU A 39 55.70 -44.61 -17.79
N ARG A 40 55.23 -43.35 -17.67
CA ARG A 40 53.82 -43.01 -17.95
C ARG A 40 53.48 -43.13 -19.43
N VAL A 41 54.37 -42.75 -20.34
CA VAL A 41 54.12 -42.90 -21.79
C VAL A 41 54.16 -44.38 -22.20
N GLN A 42 55.04 -45.21 -21.63
CA GLN A 42 55.03 -46.66 -21.87
C GLN A 42 53.82 -47.37 -21.22
N GLN A 43 53.40 -46.95 -20.02
CA GLN A 43 52.15 -47.43 -19.41
C GLN A 43 50.93 -46.99 -20.22
N LEU A 44 50.91 -45.76 -20.75
CA LEU A 44 49.85 -45.26 -21.64
C LEU A 44 49.84 -46.01 -22.98
N ILE A 45 51.00 -46.30 -23.57
CA ILE A 45 51.12 -47.08 -24.82
C ILE A 45 50.71 -48.55 -24.60
N HIS A 46 50.95 -49.12 -23.42
CA HIS A 46 50.49 -50.47 -23.08
C HIS A 46 49.00 -50.53 -22.72
N LEU A 47 48.42 -49.44 -22.19
CA LEU A 47 46.98 -49.29 -21.93
C LEU A 47 46.20 -49.03 -23.23
N ILE A 48 46.75 -48.24 -24.16
CA ILE A 48 46.17 -47.95 -25.49
C ILE A 48 46.13 -49.20 -26.39
N LYS A 49 46.95 -50.22 -26.10
CA LYS A 49 46.94 -51.51 -26.84
C LYS A 49 45.76 -52.41 -26.50
N ASP A 50 45.05 -52.15 -25.41
CA ASP A 50 43.90 -52.94 -24.98
C ASP A 50 42.69 -52.02 -24.89
N LYS A 51 42.25 -51.56 -26.07
CA LYS A 51 41.12 -50.64 -26.24
C LYS A 51 39.85 -51.19 -25.56
N ASP A 52 39.67 -52.51 -25.62
CA ASP A 52 38.55 -53.21 -25.00
C ASP A 52 38.63 -53.21 -23.45
N GLY A 53 39.84 -53.21 -22.88
CA GLY A 53 40.06 -53.12 -21.43
C GLY A 53 39.86 -51.71 -20.86
N ILE A 54 40.19 -50.67 -21.63
CA ILE A 54 39.86 -49.29 -21.27
C ILE A 54 38.35 -49.06 -21.35
N ASP A 55 37.70 -49.55 -22.40
CA ASP A 55 36.24 -49.42 -22.55
C ASP A 55 35.48 -50.22 -21.46
N ASP A 56 35.96 -51.41 -21.06
CA ASP A 56 35.39 -52.18 -19.93
C ASP A 56 35.64 -51.50 -18.57
N TYR A 57 36.83 -50.90 -18.36
CA TYR A 57 37.13 -50.13 -17.14
C TYR A 57 36.30 -48.85 -17.06
N LEU A 58 36.12 -48.12 -18.17
CA LEU A 58 35.26 -46.94 -18.25
C LEU A 58 33.79 -47.33 -18.07
N ALA A 59 33.32 -48.43 -18.67
CA ALA A 59 31.94 -48.90 -18.51
C ALA A 59 31.62 -49.41 -17.09
N LYS A 60 32.61 -50.02 -16.39
CA LYS A 60 32.46 -50.49 -15.01
C LYS A 60 32.65 -49.40 -13.96
N ASN A 61 33.54 -48.42 -14.19
CA ASN A 61 33.94 -47.44 -13.17
C ASN A 61 33.48 -46.01 -13.44
N ILE A 62 33.08 -45.68 -14.67
CA ILE A 62 32.39 -44.43 -15.01
C ILE A 62 30.98 -44.84 -15.44
N LYS A 63 30.01 -44.71 -14.53
CA LYS A 63 28.61 -44.71 -14.95
C LYS A 63 28.47 -43.60 -16.00
N GLY A 64 28.39 -43.98 -17.28
CA GLY A 64 28.08 -43.03 -18.34
C GLY A 64 26.80 -42.32 -17.94
N LEU A 65 26.79 -40.98 -18.06
CA LEU A 65 25.59 -40.19 -17.80
C LEU A 65 24.41 -40.85 -18.52
N SER A 66 23.33 -41.12 -17.81
CA SER A 66 22.13 -41.65 -18.42
C SER A 66 21.70 -40.70 -19.57
N LYS A 67 20.93 -41.19 -20.54
CA LYS A 67 20.39 -40.31 -21.60
C LYS A 67 19.69 -39.07 -21.02
N GLN A 68 19.13 -39.19 -19.82
CA GLN A 68 18.47 -38.10 -19.10
C GLN A 68 19.49 -37.13 -18.49
N GLU A 69 20.54 -37.62 -17.83
CA GLU A 69 21.60 -36.79 -17.25
C GLU A 69 22.43 -36.08 -18.33
N ALA A 70 22.70 -36.76 -19.45
CA ALA A 70 23.36 -36.18 -20.61
C ALA A 70 22.50 -35.12 -21.32
N ALA A 71 21.18 -35.28 -21.33
CA ALA A 71 20.25 -34.29 -21.88
C ALA A 71 20.08 -33.08 -20.94
N ALA A 72 20.00 -33.31 -19.63
CA ALA A 72 19.93 -32.27 -18.61
C ALA A 72 21.12 -31.30 -18.70
N ASN A 73 22.33 -31.83 -18.93
CA ASN A 73 23.54 -31.02 -19.10
C ASN A 73 23.64 -30.29 -20.46
N ARG A 74 22.85 -30.68 -21.47
CA ARG A 74 22.92 -30.11 -22.83
C ARG A 74 21.84 -29.07 -23.14
N ASN A 75 20.71 -29.15 -22.43
CA ASN A 75 19.57 -28.28 -22.65
C ASN A 75 19.69 -27.00 -21.82
N SER A 76 19.02 -25.92 -22.26
CA SER A 76 18.81 -24.76 -21.41
C SER A 76 17.96 -25.14 -20.19
N TYR A 77 18.09 -24.36 -19.12
CA TYR A 77 17.38 -24.59 -17.87
C TYR A 77 15.84 -24.61 -18.06
N LYS A 78 15.28 -23.60 -18.75
CA LYS A 78 13.87 -23.58 -19.21
C LYS A 78 13.48 -24.88 -19.92
N LYS A 79 14.32 -25.37 -20.84
CA LYS A 79 14.00 -26.57 -21.64
C LYS A 79 13.95 -27.81 -20.76
N ASN A 80 14.81 -27.92 -19.75
CA ASN A 80 14.75 -29.02 -18.79
C ASN A 80 13.45 -29.00 -17.98
N ILE A 81 13.05 -27.84 -17.46
CA ILE A 81 11.76 -27.68 -16.75
C ILE A 81 10.57 -28.08 -17.63
N CYS A 82 10.52 -27.59 -18.87
CA CYS A 82 9.45 -27.92 -19.80
C CYS A 82 9.38 -29.44 -20.10
N ILE A 83 10.53 -30.09 -20.33
CA ILE A 83 10.59 -31.53 -20.56
C ILE A 83 10.10 -32.27 -19.32
N ASP A 84 10.50 -31.84 -18.13
CA ASP A 84 10.13 -32.49 -16.89
C ASP A 84 8.63 -32.40 -16.59
N MET A 85 8.03 -31.21 -16.74
CA MET A 85 6.57 -31.01 -16.65
C MET A 85 5.82 -31.98 -17.57
N LEU A 86 6.22 -32.05 -18.84
CA LEU A 86 5.58 -32.93 -19.83
C LEU A 86 5.77 -34.42 -19.51
N ARG A 87 6.96 -34.82 -19.04
CA ARG A 87 7.25 -36.21 -18.65
C ARG A 87 6.39 -36.66 -17.47
N GLN A 88 6.10 -35.75 -16.55
CA GLN A 88 5.23 -36.00 -15.40
C GLN A 88 3.73 -35.81 -15.72
N GLY A 89 3.39 -35.43 -16.95
CA GLY A 89 1.99 -35.27 -17.40
C GLY A 89 1.37 -33.91 -17.08
N TYR A 90 2.14 -32.94 -16.59
CA TYR A 90 1.71 -31.57 -16.29
C TYR A 90 1.64 -30.69 -17.55
N HIS A 91 0.76 -31.06 -18.46
CA HIS A 91 0.62 -30.39 -19.75
C HIS A 91 -0.03 -29.01 -19.63
N LYS A 92 -0.91 -28.77 -18.64
CA LYS A 92 -1.51 -27.45 -18.42
C LYS A 92 -0.49 -26.49 -17.81
N SER A 93 0.25 -26.94 -16.79
CA SER A 93 1.36 -26.17 -16.20
C SER A 93 2.41 -25.81 -17.26
N PHE A 94 2.74 -26.75 -18.15
CA PHE A 94 3.63 -26.49 -19.28
C PHE A 94 3.07 -25.41 -20.21
N SER A 95 1.81 -25.53 -20.63
CA SER A 95 1.16 -24.55 -21.52
C SER A 95 1.11 -23.17 -20.88
N GLU A 96 0.77 -23.09 -19.59
CA GLU A 96 0.70 -21.83 -18.85
C GLU A 96 2.08 -21.17 -18.72
N LEU A 97 3.11 -21.90 -18.29
CA LEU A 97 4.49 -21.40 -18.25
C LEU A 97 4.94 -20.88 -19.62
N PHE A 98 4.66 -21.64 -20.68
CA PHE A 98 5.01 -21.24 -22.03
C PHE A 98 4.30 -19.95 -22.45
N THR A 99 3.00 -19.82 -22.18
CA THR A 99 2.23 -18.60 -22.44
C THR A 99 2.75 -17.41 -21.65
N LEU A 100 3.14 -17.58 -20.39
CA LEU A 100 3.70 -16.51 -19.56
C LEU A 100 5.03 -15.99 -20.13
N ILE A 101 5.93 -16.89 -20.55
CA ILE A 101 7.18 -16.52 -21.20
C ILE A 101 6.92 -15.76 -22.51
N GLN A 102 5.96 -16.22 -23.32
CA GLN A 102 5.59 -15.53 -24.56
C GLN A 102 5.00 -14.14 -24.30
N LYS A 103 4.14 -14.01 -23.29
CA LYS A 103 3.54 -12.72 -22.89
C LYS A 103 4.62 -11.75 -22.43
N TRP A 104 5.58 -12.21 -21.63
CA TRP A 104 6.69 -11.38 -21.20
C TRP A 104 7.55 -10.90 -22.37
N ASN A 105 7.90 -11.80 -23.30
CA ASN A 105 8.62 -11.44 -24.52
C ASN A 105 7.83 -10.41 -25.36
N ALA A 106 6.51 -10.58 -25.50
CA ALA A 106 5.67 -9.62 -26.21
C ALA A 106 5.64 -8.24 -25.52
N LEU A 107 5.57 -8.20 -24.19
CA LEU A 107 5.64 -6.95 -23.41
C LEU A 107 6.99 -6.26 -23.60
N ARG A 108 8.09 -7.03 -23.58
CA ARG A 108 9.44 -6.54 -23.83
C ARG A 108 9.55 -5.93 -25.22
N GLU A 109 9.12 -6.67 -26.25
CA GLU A 109 9.12 -6.21 -27.64
C GLU A 109 8.29 -4.94 -27.85
N ALA A 110 7.08 -4.88 -27.26
CA ALA A 110 6.21 -3.72 -27.35
C ALA A 110 6.81 -2.46 -26.69
N ALA A 111 7.57 -2.61 -25.60
CA ALA A 111 8.22 -1.50 -24.91
C ALA A 111 9.50 -1.01 -25.61
N GLY A 112 10.13 -1.87 -26.41
CA GLY A 112 11.27 -1.56 -27.27
C GLY A 112 12.63 -1.44 -26.55
N PRO A 113 13.75 -1.33 -27.32
CA PRO A 113 15.12 -1.49 -26.84
C PRO A 113 15.61 -0.56 -25.71
N GLY A 114 14.99 0.62 -25.57
CA GLY A 114 15.35 1.61 -24.55
C GLY A 114 14.57 1.48 -23.24
N SER A 115 13.62 0.57 -23.15
CA SER A 115 12.76 0.42 -21.98
C SER A 115 13.43 -0.36 -20.85
N ALA A 116 12.99 -0.14 -19.61
CA ALA A 116 13.50 -0.87 -18.45
C ALA A 116 13.31 -2.39 -18.59
N ILE A 117 12.17 -2.84 -19.14
CA ILE A 117 11.88 -4.28 -19.36
C ILE A 117 12.83 -4.91 -20.41
N TRP A 118 13.32 -4.13 -21.37
CA TRP A 118 14.28 -4.62 -22.37
C TRP A 118 15.66 -4.88 -21.78
N GLN A 119 16.11 -4.04 -20.85
CA GLN A 119 17.41 -4.16 -20.21
C GLN A 119 17.47 -5.26 -19.13
N ARG A 120 16.32 -5.81 -18.74
CA ARG A 120 16.23 -6.91 -17.77
C ARG A 120 16.52 -8.25 -18.42
N GLU A 121 17.01 -9.21 -17.63
CA GLU A 121 17.17 -10.60 -18.05
C GLU A 121 15.82 -11.22 -18.42
N SER A 122 15.81 -12.14 -19.39
CA SER A 122 14.57 -12.79 -19.80
C SER A 122 14.00 -13.64 -18.66
N LEU A 123 12.67 -13.79 -18.59
CA LEU A 123 12.04 -14.71 -17.62
C LEU A 123 12.60 -16.13 -17.78
N GLU A 124 13.00 -16.51 -19.00
CA GLU A 124 13.60 -17.82 -19.29
C GLU A 124 15.06 -17.99 -18.85
N GLU A 125 15.71 -16.88 -18.47
CA GLU A 125 17.11 -16.82 -18.06
C GLU A 125 17.25 -16.65 -16.54
N GLN A 126 16.14 -16.61 -15.80
CA GLN A 126 16.08 -16.45 -14.35
C GLN A 126 15.68 -17.77 -13.68
N PRO A 127 16.65 -18.63 -13.28
CA PRO A 127 16.36 -19.98 -12.78
C PRO A 127 15.46 -19.98 -11.54
N ASP A 128 15.69 -19.07 -10.60
CA ASP A 128 14.91 -18.99 -9.36
C ASP A 128 13.42 -18.75 -9.64
N LYS A 129 13.09 -17.85 -10.58
CA LYS A 129 11.70 -17.59 -10.98
C LYS A 129 11.08 -18.78 -11.70
N LEU A 130 11.85 -19.45 -12.54
CA LEU A 130 11.41 -20.65 -13.23
C LEU A 130 11.17 -21.82 -12.26
N ASP A 131 11.97 -21.94 -11.20
CA ASP A 131 11.76 -22.92 -10.13
C ASP A 131 10.45 -22.65 -9.37
N GLN A 132 10.17 -21.39 -9.01
CA GLN A 132 8.90 -21.02 -8.36
C GLN A 132 7.71 -21.33 -9.27
N LEU A 133 7.77 -20.92 -10.54
CA LEU A 133 6.74 -21.23 -11.54
C LEU A 133 6.55 -22.73 -11.70
N TYR A 134 7.64 -23.49 -11.81
CA TYR A 134 7.57 -24.94 -11.93
C TYR A 134 6.90 -25.59 -10.71
N HIS A 135 7.37 -25.25 -9.51
CA HIS A 135 6.88 -25.85 -8.27
C HIS A 135 5.38 -25.62 -8.09
N PHE A 136 4.94 -24.36 -8.13
CA PHE A 136 3.55 -24.03 -7.82
C PHE A 136 2.58 -24.28 -8.99
N LEU A 137 3.00 -24.13 -10.26
CA LEU A 137 2.11 -24.47 -11.38
C LEU A 137 1.83 -25.97 -11.44
N THR A 138 2.83 -26.81 -11.18
CA THR A 138 2.63 -28.27 -11.16
C THR A 138 1.82 -28.70 -9.93
N GLY A 139 2.04 -28.06 -8.77
CA GLY A 139 1.21 -28.22 -7.58
C GLY A 139 -0.26 -27.86 -7.83
N ALA A 140 -0.51 -26.70 -8.45
CA ALA A 140 -1.85 -26.25 -8.80
C ALA A 140 -2.57 -27.20 -9.78
N GLU A 141 -1.87 -27.70 -10.82
CA GLU A 141 -2.46 -28.69 -11.73
C GLU A 141 -2.73 -30.03 -11.02
N ALA A 142 -1.82 -30.48 -10.15
CA ALA A 142 -2.02 -31.70 -9.37
C ALA A 142 -3.27 -31.60 -8.50
N ALA A 143 -3.42 -30.49 -7.76
CA ALA A 143 -4.58 -30.19 -6.94
C ALA A 143 -5.88 -30.12 -7.77
N GLN A 144 -5.83 -29.46 -8.93
CA GLN A 144 -6.96 -29.40 -9.87
C GLN A 144 -7.40 -30.81 -10.32
N ARG A 145 -6.45 -31.70 -10.63
CA ARG A 145 -6.76 -33.09 -11.04
C ARG A 145 -7.34 -33.91 -9.89
N ALA A 146 -6.96 -33.60 -8.65
CA ALA A 146 -7.53 -34.21 -7.45
C ALA A 146 -8.91 -33.62 -7.06
N GLY A 147 -9.30 -32.48 -7.65
CA GLY A 147 -10.52 -31.75 -7.29
C GLY A 147 -10.40 -30.91 -6.01
N HIS A 148 -9.17 -30.69 -5.52
CA HIS A 148 -8.86 -29.88 -4.34
C HIS A 148 -8.63 -28.41 -4.77
N TYR A 149 -9.70 -27.66 -4.97
CA TYR A 149 -9.61 -26.29 -5.47
C TYR A 149 -9.01 -25.32 -4.45
N GLU A 150 -9.09 -25.62 -3.16
CA GLU A 150 -8.44 -24.88 -2.07
C GLU A 150 -6.91 -24.95 -2.18
N GLU A 151 -6.35 -26.14 -2.42
CA GLU A 151 -4.91 -26.31 -2.64
C GLU A 151 -4.48 -25.66 -3.96
N MET A 152 -5.31 -25.74 -5.00
CA MET A 152 -5.05 -25.05 -6.27
C MET A 152 -4.96 -23.53 -6.07
N TYR A 153 -5.90 -22.95 -5.32
CA TYR A 153 -5.90 -21.54 -4.95
C TYR A 153 -4.65 -21.18 -4.16
N ASP A 154 -4.29 -21.96 -3.14
CA ASP A 154 -3.13 -21.67 -2.28
C ASP A 154 -1.81 -21.68 -3.08
N ASN A 155 -1.66 -22.60 -4.06
CA ASN A 155 -0.51 -22.60 -4.98
C ASN A 155 -0.48 -21.35 -5.88
N GLN A 156 -1.63 -20.93 -6.41
CA GLN A 156 -1.72 -19.71 -7.23
C GLN A 156 -1.45 -18.45 -6.40
N LEU A 157 -1.91 -18.41 -5.15
CA LEU A 157 -1.68 -17.29 -4.26
C LEU A 157 -0.20 -17.17 -3.89
N ASN A 158 0.47 -18.29 -3.64
CA ASN A 158 1.92 -18.31 -3.43
C ASN A 158 2.68 -17.77 -4.65
N LEU A 159 2.26 -18.10 -5.87
CA LEU A 159 2.83 -17.50 -7.08
C LEU A 159 2.63 -15.98 -7.11
N ALA A 160 1.43 -15.50 -6.78
CA ALA A 160 1.17 -14.07 -6.70
C ALA A 160 2.10 -13.36 -5.70
N TYR A 161 2.36 -13.97 -4.53
CA TYR A 161 3.29 -13.46 -3.53
C TYR A 161 4.76 -13.53 -3.95
N CYS A 162 5.19 -14.61 -4.62
CA CYS A 162 6.56 -14.74 -5.13
C CYS A 162 6.94 -13.64 -6.14
N PHE A 163 5.95 -13.06 -6.84
CA PHE A 163 6.15 -12.05 -7.87
C PHE A 163 5.67 -10.65 -7.46
N ASN A 164 5.57 -10.37 -6.17
CA ASN A 164 5.06 -9.09 -5.66
C ASN A 164 6.02 -7.90 -5.88
N ASP A 165 7.23 -8.15 -6.39
CA ASP A 165 8.14 -7.08 -6.77
C ASP A 165 7.51 -6.18 -7.85
N PRO A 166 7.72 -4.84 -7.79
CA PRO A 166 7.14 -3.91 -8.77
C PRO A 166 7.45 -4.27 -10.23
N GLU A 167 8.56 -5.00 -10.44
CA GLU A 167 9.03 -5.45 -11.75
C GLU A 167 8.20 -6.60 -12.34
N ASP A 168 7.70 -7.49 -11.47
CA ASP A 168 6.94 -8.68 -11.83
C ASP A 168 5.44 -8.51 -11.53
N LYS A 169 5.01 -7.29 -11.21
CA LYS A 169 3.64 -6.95 -10.87
C LYS A 169 2.60 -7.46 -11.89
N TRP A 170 2.93 -7.46 -13.18
CA TRP A 170 2.05 -8.01 -14.22
C TRP A 170 1.80 -9.53 -14.06
N LEU A 171 2.81 -10.26 -13.57
CA LEU A 171 2.78 -11.69 -13.32
C LEU A 171 2.06 -12.00 -12.00
N SER A 172 2.31 -11.20 -10.96
CA SER A 172 1.55 -11.26 -9.71
C SER A 172 0.06 -11.02 -9.94
N ASN A 173 -0.30 -9.95 -10.67
CA ASN A 173 -1.69 -9.64 -11.02
C ASN A 173 -2.34 -10.77 -11.82
N TYR A 174 -1.62 -11.40 -12.75
CA TYR A 174 -2.12 -12.57 -13.47
C TYR A 174 -2.49 -13.71 -12.52
N PHE A 175 -1.65 -14.00 -11.52
CA PHE A 175 -1.93 -15.06 -10.57
C PHE A 175 -3.04 -14.71 -9.57
N TYR A 176 -3.19 -13.43 -9.19
CA TYR A 176 -4.38 -12.99 -8.44
C TYR A 176 -5.67 -13.15 -9.25
N GLU A 177 -5.65 -12.87 -10.55
CA GLU A 177 -6.80 -13.14 -11.44
C GLU A 177 -7.10 -14.66 -11.51
N GLN A 178 -6.07 -15.51 -11.58
CA GLN A 178 -6.26 -16.97 -11.50
C GLN A 178 -6.84 -17.39 -10.15
N CYS A 179 -6.34 -16.83 -9.05
CA CYS A 179 -6.88 -17.06 -7.70
C CYS A 179 -8.38 -16.73 -7.65
N PHE A 180 -8.78 -15.58 -8.20
CA PHE A 180 -10.19 -15.18 -8.25
C PHE A 180 -11.07 -16.19 -8.98
N ASN A 181 -10.64 -16.65 -10.17
CA ASN A 181 -11.37 -17.66 -10.92
C ASN A 181 -11.46 -19.00 -10.16
N THR A 182 -10.40 -19.41 -9.48
CA THR A 182 -10.37 -20.65 -8.69
C THR A 182 -11.22 -20.53 -7.42
N ALA A 183 -11.20 -19.37 -6.75
CA ALA A 183 -11.94 -19.14 -5.51
C ALA A 183 -13.45 -19.34 -5.69
N GLN A 184 -13.99 -18.97 -6.85
CA GLN A 184 -15.40 -19.21 -7.21
C GLN A 184 -15.77 -20.72 -7.30
N LEU A 185 -14.78 -21.60 -7.40
CA LEU A 185 -14.96 -23.05 -7.43
C LEU A 185 -14.83 -23.70 -6.05
N VAL A 186 -14.28 -22.98 -5.06
CA VAL A 186 -14.10 -23.47 -3.69
C VAL A 186 -15.43 -23.38 -2.95
N LYS A 187 -15.97 -24.53 -2.53
CA LYS A 187 -17.29 -24.61 -1.85
C LYS A 187 -17.21 -24.92 -0.36
N ILE A 188 -16.02 -25.26 0.14
CA ILE A 188 -15.85 -25.90 1.45
C ILE A 188 -15.42 -24.94 2.56
N ASP A 189 -14.91 -23.75 2.22
CA ASP A 189 -14.31 -22.82 3.19
C ASP A 189 -15.24 -21.67 3.60
N GLY A 190 -16.53 -21.77 3.26
CA GLY A 190 -17.54 -20.77 3.58
C GLY A 190 -17.39 -19.46 2.81
N GLY A 191 -16.57 -19.41 1.74
CA GLY A 191 -16.34 -18.20 0.93
C GLY A 191 -15.12 -17.40 1.37
N LYS A 192 -14.26 -17.93 2.25
CA LYS A 192 -13.10 -17.21 2.77
C LYS A 192 -12.11 -16.83 1.67
N ARG A 193 -11.77 -17.78 0.80
CA ARG A 193 -10.88 -17.52 -0.35
C ARG A 193 -11.52 -16.62 -1.38
N GLU A 194 -12.84 -16.72 -1.58
CA GLU A 194 -13.58 -15.81 -2.47
C GLU A 194 -13.50 -14.36 -1.97
N ALA A 195 -13.71 -14.16 -0.66
CA ALA A 195 -13.54 -12.85 -0.02
C ALA A 195 -12.12 -12.31 -0.21
N GLN A 196 -11.09 -13.11 0.09
CA GLN A 196 -9.69 -12.71 -0.10
C GLN A 196 -9.38 -12.36 -1.57
N ALA A 197 -9.91 -13.13 -2.52
CA ALA A 197 -9.72 -12.86 -3.94
C ALA A 197 -10.40 -11.57 -4.38
N HIS A 198 -11.61 -11.27 -3.88
CA HIS A 198 -12.26 -9.98 -4.10
C HIS A 198 -11.43 -8.81 -3.55
N ALA A 199 -10.85 -8.93 -2.36
CA ALA A 199 -9.96 -7.90 -1.82
C ALA A 199 -8.75 -7.64 -2.74
N ASN A 200 -8.08 -8.71 -3.20
CA ASN A 200 -6.94 -8.61 -4.12
C ASN A 200 -7.34 -7.99 -5.47
N MET A 201 -8.47 -8.41 -6.06
CA MET A 201 -8.98 -7.83 -7.31
C MET A 201 -9.38 -6.36 -7.17
N GLY A 202 -9.91 -5.97 -6.00
CA GLY A 202 -10.21 -4.57 -5.67
C GLY A 202 -8.95 -3.71 -5.70
N LEU A 203 -7.88 -4.15 -5.04
CA LEU A 203 -6.58 -3.47 -5.04
C LEU A 203 -6.00 -3.35 -6.46
N ILE A 204 -6.03 -4.42 -7.25
CA ILE A 204 -5.53 -4.40 -8.64
C ILE A 204 -6.31 -3.41 -9.49
N CYS A 205 -7.64 -3.39 -9.38
CA CYS A 205 -8.48 -2.44 -10.11
C CYS A 205 -8.20 -0.99 -9.71
N GLU A 206 -7.99 -0.73 -8.42
CA GLU A 206 -7.67 0.60 -7.90
C GLU A 206 -6.34 1.11 -8.46
N GLU A 207 -5.30 0.27 -8.44
CA GLU A 207 -3.99 0.60 -8.98
C GLU A 207 -4.00 0.85 -10.50
N GLN A 208 -4.87 0.16 -11.23
CA GLN A 208 -5.11 0.41 -12.66
C GLN A 208 -5.96 1.66 -12.93
N GLY A 209 -6.46 2.32 -11.88
CA GLY A 209 -7.32 3.50 -11.97
C GLY A 209 -8.79 3.17 -12.28
N HIS A 210 -9.18 1.90 -12.30
CA HIS A 210 -10.54 1.42 -12.49
C HIS A 210 -11.35 1.50 -11.17
N VAL A 211 -11.46 2.71 -10.62
CA VAL A 211 -12.00 2.97 -9.27
C VAL A 211 -13.41 2.39 -9.06
N MET A 212 -14.30 2.45 -10.07
CA MET A 212 -15.64 1.86 -9.97
C MET A 212 -15.60 0.33 -9.81
N LYS A 213 -14.77 -0.37 -10.59
CA LYS A 213 -14.61 -1.82 -10.48
C LYS A 213 -13.96 -2.21 -9.15
N ALA A 214 -13.02 -1.40 -8.66
CA ALA A 214 -12.44 -1.61 -7.34
C ALA A 214 -13.52 -1.56 -6.26
N ALA A 215 -14.41 -0.57 -6.31
CA ALA A 215 -15.54 -0.47 -5.39
C ALA A 215 -16.46 -1.70 -5.46
N GLU A 216 -16.80 -2.20 -6.65
CA GLU A 216 -17.60 -3.43 -6.81
C GLU A 216 -16.95 -4.65 -6.14
N HIS A 217 -15.63 -4.82 -6.31
CA HIS A 217 -14.90 -5.91 -5.66
C HIS A 217 -14.84 -5.75 -4.14
N PHE A 218 -14.60 -4.53 -3.63
CA PHE A 218 -14.60 -4.27 -2.19
C PHE A 218 -16.00 -4.39 -1.57
N GLU A 219 -17.07 -4.05 -2.30
CA GLU A 219 -18.45 -4.25 -1.86
C GLU A 219 -18.76 -5.75 -1.71
N ALA A 220 -18.36 -6.56 -2.69
CA ALA A 220 -18.47 -8.02 -2.60
C ALA A 220 -17.64 -8.59 -1.44
N PHE A 221 -16.41 -8.09 -1.22
CA PHE A 221 -15.57 -8.48 -0.09
C PHE A 221 -16.24 -8.16 1.26
N TYR A 222 -16.84 -6.98 1.40
CA TYR A 222 -17.59 -6.61 2.60
C TYR A 222 -18.78 -7.56 2.84
N GLN A 223 -19.59 -7.82 1.81
CA GLN A 223 -20.75 -8.70 1.92
C GLN A 223 -20.37 -10.14 2.33
N LEU A 224 -19.27 -10.66 1.78
CA LEU A 224 -18.78 -12.00 2.11
C LEU A 224 -18.20 -12.11 3.53
N THR A 225 -17.88 -10.99 4.18
CA THR A 225 -17.20 -10.97 5.48
C THR A 225 -18.08 -10.47 6.62
N GLU A 226 -19.27 -9.95 6.31
CA GLU A 226 -20.22 -9.43 7.28
C GLU A 226 -20.60 -10.50 8.30
N GLY A 227 -20.42 -10.20 9.59
CA GLY A 227 -20.72 -11.11 10.70
C GLY A 227 -19.70 -12.25 10.89
N LEU A 228 -18.63 -12.31 10.10
CA LEU A 228 -17.60 -13.34 10.21
C LEU A 228 -16.37 -12.83 10.99
N THR A 229 -15.70 -13.74 11.69
CA THR A 229 -14.52 -13.42 12.53
C THR A 229 -13.21 -13.80 11.86
N TRP A 230 -13.18 -13.88 10.53
CA TRP A 230 -11.94 -14.19 9.80
C TRP A 230 -10.93 -13.08 9.97
N LYS A 231 -9.66 -13.47 10.10
CA LYS A 231 -8.54 -12.56 10.26
C LYS A 231 -7.46 -12.85 9.23
N ASP A 232 -6.74 -11.81 8.88
CA ASP A 232 -5.52 -11.90 8.08
C ASP A 232 -4.32 -12.28 8.96
N GLU A 233 -3.14 -12.33 8.35
CA GLU A 233 -1.88 -12.66 9.03
C GLU A 233 -1.47 -11.60 10.06
N THR A 234 -1.94 -10.35 9.89
CA THR A 234 -1.66 -9.24 10.79
C THR A 234 -2.62 -9.18 11.99
N GLY A 235 -3.69 -9.99 11.97
CA GLY A 235 -4.67 -10.11 13.04
C GLY A 235 -5.88 -9.18 12.90
N HIS A 236 -5.94 -8.38 11.82
CA HIS A 236 -7.10 -7.56 11.47
C HIS A 236 -8.22 -8.45 10.93
N THR A 237 -9.46 -8.09 11.25
CA THR A 237 -10.61 -8.84 10.72
C THR A 237 -10.81 -8.53 9.24
N TYR A 238 -11.27 -9.50 8.46
CA TYR A 238 -11.58 -9.25 7.05
C TYR A 238 -12.67 -8.19 6.90
N ASN A 239 -13.65 -8.17 7.81
CA ASN A 239 -14.71 -7.16 7.80
C ASN A 239 -14.15 -5.75 8.06
N SER A 240 -13.26 -5.57 9.04
CA SER A 240 -12.61 -4.27 9.27
C SER A 240 -11.77 -3.81 8.07
N LEU A 241 -11.04 -4.73 7.42
CA LEU A 241 -10.29 -4.43 6.18
C LEU A 241 -11.23 -4.05 5.03
N ALA A 242 -12.38 -4.71 4.91
CA ALA A 242 -13.37 -4.38 3.89
C ALA A 242 -13.96 -2.98 4.11
N CYS A 243 -14.28 -2.63 5.37
CA CYS A 243 -14.71 -1.29 5.76
C CYS A 243 -13.66 -0.22 5.41
N GLU A 244 -12.39 -0.47 5.72
CA GLU A 244 -11.27 0.42 5.39
C GLU A 244 -11.16 0.64 3.87
N HIS A 245 -11.13 -0.44 3.08
CA HIS A 245 -11.04 -0.35 1.62
C HIS A 245 -12.24 0.37 1.01
N LEU A 246 -13.46 0.09 1.50
CA LEU A 246 -14.67 0.76 1.02
C LEU A 246 -14.70 2.24 1.39
N TRP A 247 -14.31 2.60 2.62
CA TRP A 247 -14.17 4.01 3.01
C TRP A 247 -13.20 4.74 2.08
N ARG A 248 -12.01 4.16 1.83
CA ARG A 248 -11.00 4.77 0.95
C ARG A 248 -11.52 4.95 -0.47
N ILE A 249 -12.10 3.89 -1.06
CA ILE A 249 -12.52 3.92 -2.47
C ILE A 249 -13.73 4.84 -2.68
N TYR A 250 -14.67 4.90 -1.73
CA TYR A 250 -15.80 5.82 -1.81
C TYR A 250 -15.37 7.28 -1.66
N THR A 251 -14.39 7.56 -0.78
CA THR A 251 -13.82 8.91 -0.66
C THR A 251 -13.17 9.33 -1.98
N LEU A 252 -12.36 8.46 -2.60
CA LEU A 252 -11.75 8.72 -3.91
C LEU A 252 -12.79 8.92 -5.03
N LEU A 253 -13.88 8.14 -5.03
CA LEU A 253 -14.98 8.32 -5.99
C LEU A 253 -15.68 9.67 -5.79
N ALA A 254 -15.92 10.05 -4.53
CA ALA A 254 -16.55 11.32 -4.22
C ALA A 254 -15.66 12.51 -4.63
N ASP A 255 -14.35 12.44 -4.43
CA ASP A 255 -13.43 13.49 -4.86
C ASP A 255 -13.50 13.70 -6.38
N LYS A 256 -13.48 12.61 -7.16
CA LYS A 256 -13.67 12.66 -8.62
C LYS A 256 -15.04 13.24 -9.02
N MET A 257 -16.09 12.92 -8.26
CA MET A 257 -17.42 13.50 -8.48
C MET A 257 -17.44 15.01 -8.18
N LEU A 258 -16.75 15.46 -7.12
CA LEU A 258 -16.63 16.88 -6.78
C LEU A 258 -15.87 17.66 -7.86
N GLU A 259 -14.78 17.10 -8.40
CA GLU A 259 -14.05 17.66 -9.55
C GLU A 259 -14.97 17.83 -10.77
N ASN A 260 -15.84 16.85 -11.02
CA ASN A 260 -16.84 16.89 -12.09
C ASN A 260 -18.09 17.73 -11.77
N LYS A 261 -18.14 18.39 -10.60
CA LYS A 261 -19.29 19.18 -10.08
C LYS A 261 -20.56 18.35 -9.85
N GLU A 262 -20.42 17.04 -9.68
CA GLU A 262 -21.48 16.09 -9.34
C GLU A 262 -21.73 16.04 -7.82
N HIS A 263 -21.97 17.22 -7.22
CA HIS A 263 -22.01 17.38 -5.76
C HIS A 263 -23.03 16.48 -5.06
N GLN A 264 -24.19 16.27 -5.67
CA GLN A 264 -25.22 15.40 -5.08
C GLN A 264 -24.82 13.93 -5.06
N GLN A 265 -24.14 13.44 -6.11
CA GLN A 265 -23.59 12.09 -6.12
C GLN A 265 -22.44 11.97 -5.13
N ALA A 266 -21.53 12.96 -5.09
CA ALA A 266 -20.41 12.98 -4.15
C ALA A 266 -20.89 12.85 -2.69
N ILE A 267 -21.88 13.66 -2.29
CA ILE A 267 -22.48 13.61 -0.95
C ILE A 267 -23.05 12.21 -0.64
N LYS A 268 -23.81 11.61 -1.57
CA LYS A 268 -24.35 10.25 -1.38
C LYS A 268 -23.25 9.22 -1.20
N THR A 269 -22.17 9.34 -1.96
CA THR A 269 -21.01 8.43 -1.87
C THR A 269 -20.24 8.64 -0.56
N LEU A 270 -20.07 9.87 -0.10
CA LEU A 270 -19.43 10.18 1.19
C LEU A 270 -20.24 9.71 2.39
N ILE A 271 -21.57 9.69 2.30
CA ILE A 271 -22.42 9.05 3.33
C ILE A 271 -22.13 7.55 3.42
N LYS A 272 -21.92 6.87 2.28
CA LYS A 272 -21.49 5.46 2.29
C LYS A 272 -20.10 5.32 2.93
N ALA A 273 -19.15 6.19 2.59
CA ALA A 273 -17.81 6.18 3.18
C ALA A 273 -17.86 6.33 4.71
N LEU A 274 -18.65 7.29 5.22
CA LEU A 274 -18.84 7.51 6.65
C LEU A 274 -19.46 6.29 7.35
N LYS A 275 -20.45 5.65 6.72
CA LYS A 275 -21.04 4.41 7.24
C LYS A 275 -19.97 3.33 7.42
N MET A 276 -19.15 3.10 6.40
CA MET A 276 -18.09 2.09 6.45
C MET A 276 -17.03 2.42 7.52
N ALA A 277 -16.65 3.69 7.65
CA ALA A 277 -15.71 4.12 8.68
C ALA A 277 -16.24 3.86 10.11
N LYS A 278 -17.53 4.14 10.36
CA LYS A 278 -18.19 3.84 11.64
C LYS A 278 -18.24 2.35 11.94
N GLU A 279 -18.58 1.54 10.94
CA GLU A 279 -18.64 0.07 11.08
C GLU A 279 -17.25 -0.54 11.29
N GLY A 280 -16.21 0.01 10.65
CA GLY A 280 -14.82 -0.41 10.84
C GLY A 280 -14.26 -0.09 12.23
N GLY A 281 -14.87 0.84 12.96
CA GLY A 281 -14.52 1.18 14.35
C GLY A 281 -13.24 2.03 14.49
N ASP A 282 -12.69 2.55 13.39
CA ASP A 282 -11.56 3.47 13.41
C ASP A 282 -12.05 4.92 13.54
N MET A 283 -11.88 5.51 14.72
CA MET A 283 -12.30 6.89 15.02
C MET A 283 -11.63 7.93 14.12
N LYS A 284 -10.40 7.67 13.65
CA LYS A 284 -9.71 8.56 12.74
C LYS A 284 -10.37 8.52 11.36
N MET A 285 -10.64 7.32 10.83
CA MET A 285 -11.36 7.18 9.55
C MET A 285 -12.76 7.79 9.62
N GLU A 286 -13.48 7.59 10.74
CA GLU A 286 -14.79 8.19 10.95
C GLU A 286 -14.71 9.72 10.86
N GLY A 287 -13.69 10.30 11.50
CA GLY A 287 -13.51 11.73 11.46
C GLY A 287 -13.17 12.26 10.07
N GLU A 288 -12.23 11.63 9.36
CA GLU A 288 -11.87 12.01 8.00
C GLU A 288 -13.06 11.90 7.04
N ALA A 289 -13.87 10.84 7.13
CA ALA A 289 -15.08 10.68 6.32
C ALA A 289 -16.10 11.80 6.57
N ALA A 290 -16.34 12.13 7.84
CA ALA A 290 -17.29 13.17 8.22
C ALA A 290 -16.81 14.57 7.81
N TYR A 291 -15.51 14.81 7.86
CA TYR A 291 -14.89 16.03 7.33
C TYR A 291 -15.12 16.20 5.82
N CYS A 292 -14.78 15.17 5.03
CA CYS A 292 -14.99 15.18 3.58
C CYS A 292 -16.46 15.41 3.23
N LEU A 293 -17.38 14.74 3.94
CA LEU A 293 -18.82 14.94 3.76
C LEU A 293 -19.24 16.39 4.05
N SER A 294 -18.73 17.00 5.13
CA SER A 294 -19.01 18.39 5.45
C SER A 294 -18.51 19.35 4.38
N LEU A 295 -17.28 19.17 3.89
CA LEU A 295 -16.75 19.97 2.79
C LEU A 295 -17.64 19.87 1.56
N ALA A 296 -18.07 18.67 1.20
CA ALA A 296 -18.98 18.45 0.07
C ALA A 296 -20.33 19.17 0.26
N TYR A 297 -20.91 19.16 1.46
CA TYR A 297 -22.11 19.95 1.77
C TYR A 297 -21.87 21.45 1.66
N ASN A 298 -20.73 21.95 2.15
CA ASN A 298 -20.40 23.37 2.06
C ASN A 298 -20.24 23.81 0.60
N PHE A 299 -19.46 23.08 -0.22
CA PHE A 299 -19.33 23.37 -1.65
C PHE A 299 -20.67 23.29 -2.39
N ALA A 300 -21.54 22.34 -2.04
CA ALA A 300 -22.88 22.25 -2.61
C ALA A 300 -23.78 23.42 -2.17
N GLY A 301 -23.62 23.90 -0.93
CA GLY A 301 -24.30 25.07 -0.36
C GLY A 301 -23.83 26.38 -0.98
N GLU A 302 -22.53 26.56 -1.19
CA GLU A 302 -21.91 27.68 -1.91
C GLU A 302 -22.34 27.74 -3.39
N GLN A 303 -22.71 26.61 -4.00
CA GLN A 303 -23.34 26.58 -5.33
C GLN A 303 -24.87 26.78 -5.26
N GLN A 304 -25.50 26.51 -4.12
CA GLN A 304 -26.94 26.67 -3.87
C GLN A 304 -27.30 27.97 -3.15
N THR A 305 -26.36 28.90 -2.98
CA THR A 305 -26.60 30.33 -2.67
C THR A 305 -27.19 31.09 -3.88
N ALA A 306 -28.13 30.43 -4.57
CA ALA A 306 -29.26 31.01 -5.26
C ALA A 306 -30.49 30.08 -5.03
N LEU A 307 -31.19 30.35 -3.91
CA LEU A 307 -32.49 29.82 -3.50
C LEU A 307 -32.56 28.38 -2.93
N SER A 308 -32.91 28.33 -1.63
CA SER A 308 -33.54 27.22 -0.90
C SER A 308 -32.68 25.99 -0.54
N VAL A 309 -31.71 26.18 0.38
CA VAL A 309 -31.21 25.03 1.16
C VAL A 309 -32.30 24.57 2.13
N SER A 310 -32.96 23.48 1.76
CA SER A 310 -33.93 22.72 2.54
C SER A 310 -33.47 22.50 3.98
N LEU A 311 -34.29 22.92 4.95
CA LEU A 311 -34.07 22.79 6.40
C LEU A 311 -33.61 21.40 6.87
N GLY A 312 -33.97 20.33 6.16
CA GLY A 312 -33.57 18.95 6.48
C GLY A 312 -32.07 18.67 6.29
N LYS A 313 -31.46 19.15 5.19
CA LYS A 313 -30.04 18.85 4.90
C LYS A 313 -29.09 19.46 5.92
N VAL A 314 -29.37 20.67 6.38
CA VAL A 314 -28.49 21.36 7.34
C VAL A 314 -28.60 20.74 8.73
N ALA A 315 -29.75 20.17 9.10
CA ALA A 315 -29.87 19.44 10.38
C ALA A 315 -28.97 18.20 10.38
N GLU A 316 -29.03 17.39 9.30
CA GLU A 316 -28.15 16.25 9.10
C GLU A 316 -26.67 16.66 9.06
N THR A 317 -26.30 17.70 8.29
CA THR A 317 -24.92 18.22 8.24
C THR A 317 -24.43 18.66 9.62
N THR A 318 -25.27 19.33 10.41
CA THR A 318 -24.92 19.79 11.77
C THR A 318 -24.73 18.60 12.72
N GLU A 319 -25.56 17.56 12.59
CA GLU A 319 -25.44 16.32 13.38
C GLU A 319 -24.14 15.59 13.06
N TYR A 320 -23.85 15.33 11.78
CA TYR A 320 -22.62 14.67 11.35
C TYR A 320 -21.36 15.46 11.74
N LEU A 321 -21.35 16.79 11.56
CA LEU A 321 -20.26 17.63 12.01
C LEU A 321 -20.09 17.63 13.54
N GLY A 322 -21.18 17.52 14.28
CA GLY A 322 -21.16 17.39 15.73
C GLY A 322 -20.56 16.05 16.20
N GLU A 323 -20.89 14.95 15.50
CA GLU A 323 -20.26 13.65 15.72
C GLU A 323 -18.77 13.67 15.36
N PHE A 324 -18.42 14.24 14.20
CA PHE A 324 -17.04 14.42 13.77
C PHE A 324 -16.21 15.17 14.81
N MET A 325 -16.72 16.31 15.28
CA MET A 325 -16.05 17.13 16.28
C MET A 325 -15.73 16.33 17.54
N LYS A 326 -16.68 15.48 18.02
CA LYS A 326 -16.46 14.60 19.17
C LYS A 326 -15.41 13.52 18.86
N ALA A 327 -15.47 12.90 17.68
CA ALA A 327 -14.50 11.90 17.26
C ALA A 327 -13.08 12.48 17.14
N ALA A 328 -12.94 13.65 16.49
CA ALA A 328 -11.68 14.37 16.36
C ALA A 328 -11.10 14.79 17.71
N GLU A 329 -11.95 15.22 18.65
CA GLU A 329 -11.55 15.54 20.01
C GLU A 329 -11.05 14.31 20.76
N ASN A 330 -11.78 13.19 20.70
CA ASN A 330 -11.38 11.91 21.31
C ASN A 330 -10.09 11.34 20.71
N ALA A 331 -9.89 11.51 19.39
CA ALA A 331 -8.71 11.06 18.67
C ALA A 331 -7.53 12.05 18.74
N HIS A 332 -7.68 13.17 19.46
CA HIS A 332 -6.68 14.24 19.55
C HIS A 332 -6.23 14.81 18.18
N LEU A 333 -7.14 14.81 17.20
CA LEU A 333 -6.93 15.34 15.86
C LEU A 333 -7.25 16.84 15.85
N SER A 334 -6.38 17.65 16.44
CA SER A 334 -6.66 19.08 16.65
C SER A 334 -6.90 19.86 15.35
N GLN A 335 -6.31 19.46 14.21
CA GLN A 335 -6.57 20.14 12.92
C GLN A 335 -8.00 19.87 12.44
N SER A 336 -8.40 18.60 12.44
CA SER A 336 -9.76 18.15 12.16
C SER A 336 -10.80 18.82 13.07
N LEU A 337 -10.47 19.01 14.35
CA LEU A 337 -11.31 19.74 15.31
C LEU A 337 -11.49 21.22 14.95
N VAL A 338 -10.42 21.90 14.51
CA VAL A 338 -10.50 23.28 14.01
C VAL A 338 -11.45 23.35 12.82
N ASP A 339 -11.24 22.49 11.83
CA ASP A 339 -12.01 22.52 10.59
C ASP A 339 -13.50 22.26 10.85
N ALA A 340 -13.82 21.27 11.71
CA ALA A 340 -15.19 20.98 12.15
C ALA A 340 -15.88 22.19 12.80
N CYS A 341 -15.17 22.86 13.71
CA CYS A 341 -15.69 24.00 14.45
C CYS A 341 -15.87 25.22 13.53
N VAL A 342 -14.99 25.45 12.57
CA VAL A 342 -15.16 26.52 11.56
C VAL A 342 -16.39 26.24 10.70
N LEU A 343 -16.56 25.01 10.21
CA LEU A 343 -17.71 24.61 9.39
C LEU A 343 -19.04 24.76 10.14
N LEU A 344 -19.12 24.27 11.39
CA LEU A 344 -20.29 24.48 12.24
C LEU A 344 -20.55 25.97 12.49
N GLY A 345 -19.51 26.74 12.80
CA GLY A 345 -19.59 28.18 13.01
C GLY A 345 -20.19 28.91 11.80
N ASN A 346 -19.73 28.58 10.59
CA ASN A 346 -20.24 29.14 9.34
C ASN A 346 -21.74 28.82 9.15
N ILE A 347 -22.14 27.56 9.32
CA ILE A 347 -23.53 27.11 9.20
C ILE A 347 -24.46 27.89 10.17
N TYR A 348 -24.05 28.03 11.43
CA TYR A 348 -24.84 28.79 12.41
C TYR A 348 -24.87 30.29 12.09
N ASN A 349 -23.77 30.84 11.58
CA ASN A 349 -23.67 32.25 11.20
C ASN A 349 -24.59 32.59 10.04
N GLU A 350 -24.62 31.76 8.99
CA GLU A 350 -25.53 31.92 7.84
C GLU A 350 -27.01 31.80 8.23
N ARG A 351 -27.30 31.02 9.28
CA ARG A 351 -28.66 30.85 9.83
C ARG A 351 -29.10 31.98 10.75
N GLY A 352 -28.25 32.99 10.98
CA GLY A 352 -28.52 34.08 11.91
C GLY A 352 -28.40 33.69 13.39
N LYS A 353 -27.90 32.48 13.68
CA LYS A 353 -27.67 31.96 15.03
C LYS A 353 -26.27 32.34 15.51
N TYR A 354 -26.07 33.65 15.71
CA TYR A 354 -24.74 34.22 15.92
C TYR A 354 -24.09 33.85 17.26
N ASN A 355 -24.88 33.47 18.28
CA ASN A 355 -24.34 33.00 19.55
C ASN A 355 -23.67 31.64 19.38
N GLU A 356 -24.35 30.69 18.74
CA GLU A 356 -23.80 29.37 18.46
C GLU A 356 -22.58 29.46 17.54
N ALA A 357 -22.65 30.30 16.50
CA ALA A 357 -21.51 30.56 15.61
C ALA A 357 -20.28 31.06 16.38
N PHE A 358 -20.49 32.00 17.30
CA PHE A 358 -19.42 32.56 18.14
C PHE A 358 -18.75 31.49 19.02
N GLU A 359 -19.54 30.62 19.66
CA GLU A 359 -19.01 29.52 20.48
C GLU A 359 -18.12 28.57 19.66
N TYR A 360 -18.59 28.14 18.48
CA TYR A 360 -17.83 27.24 17.61
C TYR A 360 -16.54 27.90 17.09
N PHE A 361 -16.56 29.15 16.65
CA PHE A 361 -15.33 29.82 16.21
C PHE A 361 -14.34 30.08 17.35
N SER A 362 -14.84 30.34 18.56
CA SER A 362 -14.01 30.48 19.77
C SER A 362 -13.26 29.18 20.04
N ARG A 363 -13.97 28.05 20.00
CA ARG A 363 -13.43 26.71 20.16
C ARG A 363 -12.44 26.34 19.05
N ALA A 364 -12.72 26.72 17.81
CA ALA A 364 -11.78 26.57 16.70
C ALA A 364 -10.46 27.33 16.97
N SER A 365 -10.54 28.56 17.47
CA SER A 365 -9.35 29.36 17.80
C SER A 365 -8.55 28.76 18.95
N GLU A 366 -9.21 28.17 19.95
CA GLU A 366 -8.53 27.46 21.03
C GLU A 366 -7.80 26.22 20.52
N ALA A 367 -8.47 25.38 19.73
CA ALA A 367 -7.85 24.21 19.10
C ALA A 367 -6.66 24.61 18.22
N ALA A 368 -6.76 25.68 17.42
CA ALA A 368 -5.66 26.18 16.59
C ALA A 368 -4.45 26.63 17.43
N LYS A 369 -4.68 27.21 18.62
CA LYS A 369 -3.58 27.56 19.55
C LYS A 369 -2.89 26.32 20.08
N THR A 370 -3.64 25.24 20.40
CA THR A 370 -3.03 23.99 20.87
C THR A 370 -2.10 23.35 19.83
N LEU A 371 -2.37 23.57 18.54
CA LEU A 371 -1.52 23.13 17.42
C LEU A 371 -0.24 23.94 17.23
N ASN A 372 -0.10 25.10 17.88
CA ASN A 372 0.95 26.09 17.58
C ASN A 372 1.00 26.52 16.10
N ASN A 373 -0.13 26.44 15.38
CA ASN A 373 -0.23 26.86 13.98
C ASN A 373 -0.67 28.33 13.90
N LEU A 374 0.30 29.25 13.89
CA LEU A 374 0.04 30.69 13.97
C LEU A 374 -0.87 31.22 12.83
N PRO A 375 -0.68 30.86 11.54
CA PRO A 375 -1.61 31.24 10.47
C PRO A 375 -3.05 30.81 10.74
N LEU A 376 -3.25 29.57 11.20
CA LEU A 376 -4.58 29.03 11.50
C LEU A 376 -5.24 29.73 12.70
N VAL A 377 -4.44 30.17 13.68
CA VAL A 377 -4.92 30.99 14.80
C VAL A 377 -5.40 32.36 14.31
N GLU A 378 -4.70 32.97 13.35
CA GLU A 378 -5.11 34.26 12.78
C GLU A 378 -6.41 34.13 11.96
N GLU A 379 -6.53 33.07 11.18
CA GLU A 379 -7.73 32.78 10.40
C GLU A 379 -8.95 32.55 11.32
N THR A 380 -8.84 31.64 12.28
CA THR A 380 -9.93 31.34 13.23
C THR A 380 -10.35 32.55 14.07
N LYS A 381 -9.40 33.43 14.44
CA LYS A 381 -9.71 34.71 15.09
C LYS A 381 -10.51 35.66 14.20
N THR A 382 -10.28 35.61 12.90
CA THR A 382 -11.03 36.41 11.93
C THR A 382 -12.50 35.98 11.90
N TYR A 383 -12.77 34.67 11.79
CA TYR A 383 -14.14 34.14 11.88
C TYR A 383 -14.82 34.45 13.23
N TYR A 384 -14.07 34.30 14.33
CA TYR A 384 -14.53 34.70 15.66
C TYR A 384 -14.92 36.18 15.73
N GLY A 385 -14.11 37.06 15.14
CA GLY A 385 -14.39 38.50 15.03
C GLY A 385 -15.66 38.80 14.21
N ILE A 386 -15.86 38.09 13.09
CA ILE A 386 -17.06 38.22 12.25
C ILE A 386 -18.31 37.84 13.05
N ALA A 387 -18.33 36.68 13.71
CA ALA A 387 -19.49 36.26 14.51
C ALA A 387 -19.77 37.23 15.67
N LYS A 388 -18.71 37.73 16.33
CA LYS A 388 -18.86 38.76 17.36
C LYS A 388 -19.50 40.03 16.82
N ALA A 389 -19.08 40.49 15.64
CA ALA A 389 -19.65 41.66 14.99
C ALA A 389 -21.12 41.45 14.62
N HIS A 390 -21.50 40.28 14.09
CA HIS A 390 -22.90 39.97 13.80
C HIS A 390 -23.77 39.93 15.07
N LYS A 391 -23.29 39.29 16.13
CA LYS A 391 -23.97 39.26 17.44
C LYS A 391 -24.19 40.67 17.99
N LEU A 392 -23.17 41.53 17.90
CA LEU A 392 -23.26 42.95 18.29
C LEU A 392 -24.26 43.72 17.42
N MET A 393 -24.24 43.49 16.11
CA MET A 393 -25.13 44.18 15.15
C MET A 393 -26.60 43.86 15.41
N VAL A 394 -26.94 42.60 15.77
CA VAL A 394 -28.31 42.24 16.16
C VAL A 394 -28.76 43.03 17.38
N ALA A 395 -27.94 43.08 18.43
CA ALA A 395 -28.26 43.84 19.63
C ALA A 395 -28.39 45.34 19.33
N PHE A 396 -27.49 45.90 18.53
CA PHE A 396 -27.54 47.29 18.09
C PHE A 396 -28.83 47.61 17.31
N ASN A 397 -29.19 46.79 16.32
CA ASN A 397 -30.41 46.96 15.52
C ASN A 397 -31.68 46.85 16.38
N SER A 398 -31.74 45.87 17.29
CA SER A 398 -32.89 45.72 18.21
C SER A 398 -33.12 46.97 19.09
N ARG A 399 -32.04 47.65 19.49
CA ARG A 399 -32.10 48.90 20.27
C ARG A 399 -32.49 50.10 19.42
N ILE A 400 -32.14 50.11 18.13
CA ILE A 400 -32.65 51.12 17.19
C ILE A 400 -34.16 50.93 17.01
N GLU A 401 -34.61 49.69 16.82
CA GLU A 401 -36.03 49.35 16.60
C GLU A 401 -36.91 49.58 17.84
N ALA A 402 -36.34 49.53 19.05
CA ALA A 402 -37.08 49.74 20.30
C ALA A 402 -37.53 51.20 20.50
N GLU A 403 -36.87 52.17 19.85
CA GLU A 403 -37.21 53.61 19.86
C GLU A 403 -37.43 54.24 21.26
N ASP A 404 -36.86 53.65 22.31
CA ASP A 404 -37.04 54.11 23.68
C ASP A 404 -35.83 54.90 24.22
N PRO A 405 -36.03 55.80 25.21
CA PRO A 405 -34.97 56.65 25.76
C PRO A 405 -33.82 55.86 26.42
N VAL A 406 -34.11 54.65 26.92
CA VAL A 406 -33.10 53.79 27.55
C VAL A 406 -32.18 53.23 26.46
N SER A 407 -32.74 52.67 25.39
CA SER A 407 -31.99 52.19 24.23
C SER A 407 -31.13 53.28 23.58
N LEU A 408 -31.61 54.52 23.50
CA LEU A 408 -30.82 55.66 23.00
C LEU A 408 -29.55 55.92 23.84
N LYS A 409 -29.62 55.80 25.18
CA LYS A 409 -28.43 55.94 26.05
C LYS A 409 -27.40 54.86 25.76
N TYR A 410 -27.83 53.61 25.56
CA TYR A 410 -26.93 52.52 25.20
C TYR A 410 -26.26 52.73 23.84
N LEU A 411 -27.00 53.20 22.84
CA LEU A 411 -26.44 53.50 21.51
C LEU A 411 -25.40 54.63 21.55
N LEU A 412 -25.64 55.66 22.36
CA LEU A 412 -24.69 56.77 22.58
C LEU A 412 -23.42 56.29 23.31
N ALA A 413 -23.58 55.52 24.39
CA ALA A 413 -22.45 54.94 25.12
C ALA A 413 -21.61 54.00 24.24
N TRP A 414 -22.26 53.20 23.39
CA TRP A 414 -21.58 52.37 22.39
C TRP A 414 -20.80 53.20 21.37
N LYS A 415 -21.37 54.32 20.89
CA LYS A 415 -20.70 55.23 19.95
C LYS A 415 -19.43 55.83 20.56
N GLU A 416 -19.46 56.17 21.84
CA GLU A 416 -18.34 56.78 22.56
C GLU A 416 -17.23 55.77 22.87
N ASN A 417 -17.59 54.57 23.32
CA ASN A 417 -16.62 53.63 23.90
C ASN A 417 -16.33 52.40 23.02
N ARG A 418 -17.10 52.17 21.95
CA ARG A 418 -17.02 50.98 21.06
C ARG A 418 -16.98 49.64 21.80
N SER A 419 -17.45 49.60 23.04
CA SER A 419 -17.46 48.44 23.92
C SER A 419 -18.71 47.57 23.72
N ASP A 420 -18.75 46.38 24.31
CA ASP A 420 -19.85 45.39 24.17
C ASP A 420 -21.17 45.83 24.84
N MET A 421 -21.35 47.12 25.14
CA MET A 421 -22.45 47.70 25.93
C MET A 421 -23.84 47.49 25.34
N CYS A 422 -23.94 47.14 24.05
CA CYS A 422 -25.23 46.78 23.46
C CYS A 422 -25.76 45.43 24.00
N THR A 423 -24.92 44.59 24.61
CA THR A 423 -25.31 43.27 25.12
C THR A 423 -25.40 43.18 26.65
N ASP A 424 -24.82 44.12 27.41
CA ASP A 424 -24.83 44.13 28.89
C ASP A 424 -25.48 45.39 29.49
N PRO A 425 -26.64 45.27 30.18
CA PRO A 425 -27.32 46.39 30.82
C PRO A 425 -26.59 46.99 32.04
N LEU A 426 -25.70 46.22 32.68
CA LEU A 426 -25.18 46.58 34.01
C LEU A 426 -24.06 47.63 33.98
N THR A 427 -23.51 47.93 32.81
CA THR A 427 -22.34 48.80 32.68
C THR A 427 -22.66 50.27 32.42
N VAL A 428 -23.89 50.63 32.01
CA VAL A 428 -24.25 52.02 31.70
C VAL A 428 -24.58 52.84 32.96
N ASP A 429 -25.13 52.23 34.00
CA ASP A 429 -25.44 52.93 35.26
C ASP A 429 -24.17 53.38 36.01
N ASN A 430 -23.02 52.76 35.74
CA ASN A 430 -21.73 53.15 36.32
C ASN A 430 -21.01 54.28 35.55
N ILE A 431 -21.46 54.66 34.36
CA ILE A 431 -20.84 55.72 33.54
C ILE A 431 -21.47 57.10 33.84
N TYR A 432 -22.69 57.11 34.38
CA TYR A 432 -23.46 58.33 34.66
C TYR A 432 -23.76 58.57 36.16
N GLN A 433 -23.10 57.84 37.06
CA GLN A 433 -22.92 58.23 38.47
C GLN A 433 -21.63 59.04 38.61
#